data_AF-Q99396-F1
#
_entry.id   AF-Q99396-F1
#
_cell.length_a   1.000
_cell.length_b   1.000
_cell.length_c   1.000
_cell.angle_alpha   90.00
_cell.angle_beta   90.00
_cell.angle_gamma   90.00
#
_symmetry.space_group_name_H-M   'P 1'
#
loop_
_entity.id
_entity.type
_entity.pdbx_description
1 polymer ?
#
loop_
_entity_poly.entity_id
_entity_poly.type
_entity_poly.pdbx_seq_one_letter_code
_entity_poly.pdbx_strand_id
1 'polypeptide(L)'
;RKTLLTFGLNLSSSVVLTPGDSVGEHLPKSGITFIIGLVVDDIVVIEEHLRIHTKARVLVQFSDIALLYNEFVQAFNNSDGAKHLLFATSLPHWADVDTTSETVRRFHEAVPEVEKWTPLSLLGFATGRLMQRNLQRMDLATSDLLSGLFFNETFITVDDMQYGAYKDAEGVATAEESLSNFGATDISVWSMARALRSDEPVLQDPMSPSMVYTVPNGNALTPAQLDWCGWCRFACADTGSRLTVFLCCIMRNKRDNDNAPKELADPVTLIFTDIESSTAQWATQPELMPDAVATHHSMVRSLIENYDCYEVKTVGDSFMIACKSPFAAVQLAQELQLRFLRLDWGTTVFDEFYREFEERHAEEGDGKYKPPTARLDPEVYRQLWNGLRVRVGIHTGLCDIRYDEVTKGYDYYGQTANTAARTESVGNGGQVLMTCETYHSLSTAERSQFDVTPLGGVPLRGVSEPVEVYQLNAVPGRSFAELRLDRVLDVLDIFGEGTAASTSDYSSTLAELSETAQAIAVSLQSLMGVFTQAQRQGTLMPFCERWRVRCPRKVHPRGTTATVRRLSVALQ
;
A
#
# COMPACT_ATOMS: atom_id res chain seq x y z
N ARG A 1 21.76 -1.34 47.61
CA ARG A 1 22.45 -0.30 46.80
C ARG A 1 21.49 0.79 46.28
N LYS A 2 20.46 0.45 45.49
CA LYS A 2 19.52 1.46 44.93
C LYS A 2 18.86 2.34 46.00
N THR A 3 18.37 1.75 47.08
CA THR A 3 17.77 2.47 48.22
C THR A 3 18.72 3.50 48.85
N LEU A 4 19.99 3.15 49.09
CA LEU A 4 20.95 4.10 49.69
C LEU A 4 21.18 5.30 48.76
N LEU A 5 21.32 5.06 47.45
CA LEU A 5 21.47 6.12 46.46
C LEU A 5 20.27 7.07 46.45
N THR A 6 19.05 6.54 46.64
CA THR A 6 17.83 7.35 46.77
C THR A 6 17.91 8.34 47.94
N PHE A 7 18.51 7.95 49.06
CA PHE A 7 18.68 8.81 50.24
C PHE A 7 20.03 9.57 50.24
N GLY A 8 20.68 9.73 49.09
CA GLY A 8 21.93 10.48 48.96
C GLY A 8 23.13 9.80 49.61
N LEU A 9 23.02 8.51 49.97
CA LEU A 9 24.11 7.72 50.55
C LEU A 9 24.79 6.88 49.47
N ASN A 10 26.11 6.83 49.50
CA ASN A 10 26.90 5.95 48.65
C ASN A 10 27.57 4.85 49.47
N LEU A 11 27.61 3.63 48.93
CA LEU A 11 28.35 2.53 49.52
C LEU A 11 29.81 2.63 49.07
N SER A 12 30.74 2.66 50.01
CA SER A 12 32.19 2.61 49.72
C SER A 12 32.56 1.32 48.98
N SER A 13 31.93 0.21 49.36
CA SER A 13 32.10 -1.11 48.73
C SER A 13 30.81 -1.93 48.91
N SER A 14 30.66 -2.95 48.07
CA SER A 14 29.61 -3.97 48.22
C SER A 14 30.16 -5.31 47.73
N VAL A 15 29.97 -6.36 48.52
CA VAL A 15 30.39 -7.72 48.19
C VAL A 15 29.15 -8.61 48.26
N VAL A 16 29.02 -9.53 47.30
CA VAL A 16 28.02 -10.60 47.34
C VAL A 16 28.78 -11.87 47.67
N LEU A 17 28.42 -12.50 48.78
CA LEU A 17 29.04 -13.74 49.23
C LEU A 17 28.30 -14.93 48.64
N THR A 18 29.06 -15.97 48.28
CA THR A 18 28.51 -17.26 47.88
C THR A 18 28.37 -18.18 49.09
N PRO A 19 27.48 -19.20 49.05
CA PRO A 19 27.35 -20.14 50.14
C PRO A 19 28.70 -20.80 50.49
N GLY A 20 29.15 -20.62 51.73
CA GLY A 20 30.44 -21.12 52.23
C GLY A 20 31.52 -20.04 52.41
N ASP A 21 31.35 -18.85 51.83
CA ASP A 21 32.24 -17.72 52.07
C ASP A 21 32.03 -17.17 53.48
N SER A 22 33.12 -16.90 54.22
CA SER A 22 33.02 -16.30 55.54
C SER A 22 32.78 -14.79 55.44
N VAL A 23 31.76 -14.30 56.15
CA VAL A 23 31.54 -12.85 56.33
C VAL A 23 32.77 -12.14 56.93
N GLY A 24 33.53 -12.82 57.79
CA GLY A 24 34.61 -12.22 58.56
C GLY A 24 35.73 -11.61 57.72
N GLU A 25 36.08 -12.23 56.59
CA GLU A 25 37.13 -11.72 55.68
C GLU A 25 36.74 -10.39 55.01
N HIS A 26 35.45 -10.05 55.02
CA HIS A 26 34.90 -8.87 54.38
C HIS A 26 34.45 -7.79 55.37
N LEU A 27 34.54 -8.04 56.69
CA LEU A 27 34.19 -7.06 57.71
C LEU A 27 35.32 -6.03 57.91
N PRO A 28 35.07 -4.73 57.69
CA PRO A 28 36.07 -3.70 57.96
C PRO A 28 36.30 -3.53 59.47
N LYS A 29 37.52 -3.10 59.83
CA LYS A 29 37.94 -2.85 61.22
C LYS A 29 37.30 -1.60 61.86
N SER A 30 36.62 -0.77 61.06
CA SER A 30 35.92 0.44 61.50
C SER A 30 34.88 0.87 60.47
N GLY A 31 33.86 1.61 60.90
CA GLY A 31 32.80 2.10 60.03
C GLY A 31 31.52 1.28 60.16
N ILE A 32 30.60 1.45 59.22
CA ILE A 32 29.29 0.81 59.24
C ILE A 32 29.20 -0.18 58.07
N THR A 33 28.85 -1.43 58.37
CA THR A 33 28.63 -2.49 57.38
C THR A 33 27.17 -2.89 57.42
N PHE A 34 26.51 -2.98 56.27
CA PHE A 34 25.14 -3.46 56.17
C PHE A 34 25.15 -4.89 55.60
N ILE A 35 24.62 -5.84 56.35
CA ILE A 35 24.56 -7.25 55.95
C ILE A 35 23.10 -7.63 55.71
N ILE A 36 22.85 -8.38 54.63
CA ILE A 36 21.53 -8.86 54.23
C ILE A 36 21.64 -10.36 53.98
N GLY A 37 20.81 -11.16 54.65
CA GLY A 37 20.74 -12.60 54.46
C GLY A 37 21.83 -13.34 55.22
N LEU A 38 21.86 -13.17 56.55
CA LEU A 38 22.79 -13.88 57.42
C LEU A 38 22.48 -15.38 57.50
N VAL A 39 23.54 -16.19 57.61
CA VAL A 39 23.44 -17.57 58.08
C VAL A 39 23.86 -17.68 59.54
N VAL A 40 23.48 -18.78 60.21
CA VAL A 40 23.76 -18.98 61.65
C VAL A 40 25.26 -18.87 61.98
N ASP A 41 26.11 -19.46 61.15
CA ASP A 41 27.56 -19.46 61.36
C ASP A 41 28.18 -18.04 61.29
N ASP A 42 27.54 -17.10 60.57
CA ASP A 42 28.02 -15.71 60.48
C ASP A 42 27.91 -14.98 61.83
N ILE A 43 26.95 -15.36 62.68
CA ILE A 43 26.63 -14.65 63.93
C ILE A 43 27.83 -14.68 64.88
N VAL A 44 28.47 -15.84 65.03
CA VAL A 44 29.65 -16.02 65.90
C VAL A 44 30.83 -15.23 65.35
N VAL A 45 31.03 -15.23 64.02
CA VAL A 45 32.11 -14.48 63.37
C VAL A 45 31.92 -12.98 63.54
N ILE A 46 30.68 -12.49 63.43
CA ILE A 46 30.35 -11.07 63.62
C ILE A 46 30.56 -10.68 65.09
N GLU A 47 30.15 -11.52 66.04
CA GLU A 47 30.39 -11.28 67.47
C GLU A 47 31.88 -11.12 67.74
N GLU A 48 32.70 -12.08 67.30
CA GLU A 48 34.13 -12.06 67.54
C GLU A 48 34.77 -10.80 66.92
N HIS A 49 34.36 -10.45 65.69
CA HIS A 49 34.86 -9.27 65.01
C HIS A 49 34.48 -7.97 65.73
N LEU A 50 33.24 -7.83 66.17
CA LEU A 50 32.74 -6.64 66.87
C LEU A 50 33.32 -6.49 68.28
N ARG A 51 33.62 -7.61 68.95
CA ARG A 51 34.33 -7.62 70.23
C ARG A 51 35.77 -7.13 70.09
N ILE A 52 36.45 -7.49 69.00
CA ILE A 52 37.84 -7.06 68.73
C ILE A 52 37.86 -5.62 68.21
N HIS A 53 36.93 -5.25 67.32
CA HIS A 53 36.92 -3.98 66.61
C HIS A 53 35.76 -3.08 67.05
N THR A 54 35.88 -2.45 68.22
CA THR A 54 34.84 -1.58 68.82
C THR A 54 34.47 -0.33 68.01
N LYS A 55 35.22 -0.01 66.94
CA LYS A 55 34.91 1.07 65.99
C LYS A 55 34.10 0.59 64.78
N ALA A 56 33.96 -0.71 64.60
CA ALA A 56 33.09 -1.30 63.59
C ALA A 56 31.67 -1.37 64.13
N ARG A 57 30.70 -1.16 63.24
CA ARG A 57 29.27 -1.39 63.50
C ARG A 57 28.71 -2.22 62.37
N VAL A 58 27.89 -3.19 62.71
CA VAL A 58 27.22 -4.05 61.73
C VAL A 58 25.73 -3.79 61.86
N LEU A 59 25.09 -3.37 60.78
CA LEU A 59 23.64 -3.29 60.68
C LEU A 59 23.11 -4.55 60.00
N VAL A 60 22.09 -5.15 60.60
CA VAL A 60 21.40 -6.34 60.10
C VAL A 60 19.91 -6.07 59.95
N GLN A 61 19.22 -6.90 59.18
CA GLN A 61 17.77 -6.79 59.06
C GLN A 61 17.08 -7.29 60.33
N PHE A 62 16.00 -6.61 60.75
CA PHE A 62 15.20 -7.05 61.90
C PHE A 62 14.64 -8.47 61.71
N SER A 63 14.32 -8.88 60.47
CA SER A 63 13.89 -10.25 60.16
C SER A 63 14.93 -11.29 60.60
N ASP A 64 16.22 -11.00 60.41
CA ASP A 64 17.30 -11.91 60.77
C ASP A 64 17.41 -12.00 62.30
N ILE A 65 17.31 -10.85 63.00
CA ILE A 65 17.26 -10.80 64.47
C ILE A 65 16.06 -11.59 65.01
N ALA A 66 14.88 -11.44 64.40
CA ALA A 66 13.67 -12.11 64.86
C ALA A 66 13.72 -13.62 64.63
N LEU A 67 14.19 -14.08 63.47
CA LEU A 67 14.24 -15.50 63.11
C LEU A 67 15.36 -16.25 63.83
N LEU A 68 16.53 -15.62 64.00
CA LEU A 68 17.72 -16.23 64.59
C LEU A 68 17.98 -15.73 66.02
N TYR A 69 16.95 -15.24 66.72
CA TYR A 69 17.08 -14.56 68.00
C TYR A 69 17.86 -15.38 69.03
N ASN A 70 17.59 -16.68 69.14
CA ASN A 70 18.28 -17.55 70.10
C ASN A 70 19.77 -17.68 69.80
N GLU A 71 20.16 -17.71 68.53
CA GLU A 71 21.56 -17.76 68.10
C GLU A 71 22.27 -16.44 68.44
N PHE A 72 21.60 -15.30 68.21
CA PHE A 72 22.10 -13.99 68.63
C PHE A 72 22.23 -13.88 70.15
N VAL A 73 21.25 -14.38 70.91
CA VAL A 73 21.33 -14.42 72.38
C VAL A 73 22.52 -15.27 72.80
N GLN A 74 22.71 -16.46 72.24
CA GLN A 74 23.82 -17.33 72.61
C GLN A 74 25.19 -16.71 72.32
N ALA A 75 25.34 -16.03 71.17
CA ALA A 75 26.59 -15.37 70.80
C ALA A 75 26.84 -14.08 71.60
N PHE A 76 25.83 -13.21 71.71
CA PHE A 76 26.01 -11.85 72.22
C PHE A 76 25.70 -11.65 73.71
N ASN A 77 25.14 -12.65 74.40
CA ASN A 77 24.87 -12.52 75.83
C ASN A 77 26.18 -12.33 76.61
N ASN A 78 26.27 -11.21 77.34
CA ASN A 78 27.49 -10.74 78.03
C ASN A 78 28.69 -10.41 77.11
N SER A 79 28.47 -10.24 75.80
CA SER A 79 29.50 -9.75 74.88
C SER A 79 29.49 -8.21 74.81
N ASP A 80 30.66 -7.59 74.93
CA ASP A 80 30.84 -6.16 74.64
C ASP A 80 30.52 -5.82 73.17
N GLY A 81 30.61 -6.80 72.27
CA GLY A 81 30.24 -6.67 70.86
C GLY A 81 28.75 -6.37 70.64
N ALA A 82 27.89 -6.67 71.62
CA ALA A 82 26.44 -6.47 71.52
C ALA A 82 26.05 -4.99 71.33
N LYS A 83 26.90 -4.05 71.77
CA LYS A 83 26.69 -2.61 71.59
C LYS A 83 26.92 -2.15 70.15
N HIS A 84 27.56 -2.98 69.32
CA HIS A 84 28.01 -2.64 67.98
C HIS A 84 27.23 -3.37 66.86
N LEU A 85 26.43 -4.38 67.22
CA LEU A 85 25.48 -5.01 66.31
C LEU A 85 24.15 -4.26 66.38
N LEU A 86 23.70 -3.71 65.26
CA LEU A 86 22.59 -2.77 65.19
C LEU A 86 21.49 -3.28 64.26
N PHE A 87 20.25 -2.90 64.53
CA PHE A 87 19.11 -3.14 63.66
C PHE A 87 18.05 -2.07 63.87
N ALA A 88 17.16 -1.90 62.88
CA ALA A 88 16.05 -0.95 62.95
C ALA A 88 14.74 -1.69 63.18
N THR A 89 13.90 -1.22 64.11
CA THR A 89 12.59 -1.81 64.41
C THR A 89 11.58 -0.74 64.79
N SER A 90 10.30 -1.02 64.54
CA SER A 90 9.16 -0.26 65.06
C SER A 90 8.47 -0.96 66.24
N LEU A 91 8.94 -2.15 66.64
CA LEU A 91 8.36 -2.87 67.77
C LEU A 91 8.81 -2.24 69.09
N PRO A 92 7.93 -2.20 70.10
CA PRO A 92 8.33 -1.97 71.48
C PRO A 92 9.18 -3.15 72.01
N HIS A 93 9.84 -2.94 73.15
CA HIS A 93 10.75 -3.95 73.70
C HIS A 93 9.98 -5.16 74.23
N TRP A 94 10.18 -6.32 73.60
CA TRP A 94 9.41 -7.55 73.86
C TRP A 94 9.54 -8.13 75.27
N ALA A 95 10.66 -7.88 75.95
CA ALA A 95 10.93 -8.39 77.29
C ALA A 95 10.98 -7.29 78.37
N ASP A 96 10.39 -6.11 78.10
CA ASP A 96 10.37 -5.02 79.08
C ASP A 96 9.22 -5.22 80.08
N VAL A 97 9.56 -5.59 81.31
CA VAL A 97 8.58 -5.88 82.38
C VAL A 97 7.88 -4.62 82.86
N ASP A 98 8.59 -3.48 82.87
CA ASP A 98 8.08 -2.18 83.33
C ASP A 98 7.57 -1.32 82.16
N THR A 99 7.12 -1.98 81.08
CA THR A 99 6.73 -1.33 79.84
C THR A 99 5.53 -0.40 80.01
N THR A 100 5.59 0.75 79.33
CA THR A 100 4.42 1.63 79.14
C THR A 100 3.59 1.22 77.93
N SER A 101 4.03 0.24 77.14
CA SER A 101 3.37 -0.19 75.92
C SER A 101 2.16 -1.06 76.21
N GLU A 102 0.98 -0.65 75.72
CA GLU A 102 -0.24 -1.44 75.86
C GLU A 102 -0.12 -2.79 75.12
N THR A 103 0.50 -2.79 73.94
CA THR A 103 0.75 -4.01 73.16
C THR A 103 1.61 -5.00 73.93
N VAL A 104 2.71 -4.56 74.55
CA VAL A 104 3.61 -5.44 75.29
C VAL A 104 2.93 -6.00 76.55
N ARG A 105 2.20 -5.16 77.30
CA ARG A 105 1.46 -5.63 78.48
C ARG A 105 0.46 -6.73 78.11
N ARG A 106 -0.31 -6.55 77.03
CA ARG A 106 -1.25 -7.57 76.54
C ARG A 106 -0.55 -8.80 75.99
N PHE A 107 0.62 -8.63 75.39
CA PHE A 107 1.45 -9.75 74.94
C PHE A 107 1.92 -10.60 76.13
N HIS A 108 2.40 -10.00 77.20
CA HIS A 108 2.80 -10.72 78.44
C HIS A 108 1.62 -11.40 79.12
N GLU A 109 0.43 -10.76 79.12
CA GLU A 109 -0.81 -11.38 79.59
C GLU A 109 -1.20 -12.62 78.74
N ALA A 110 -0.99 -12.56 77.42
CA ALA A 110 -1.31 -13.65 76.50
C ALA A 110 -0.25 -14.76 76.46
N VAL A 111 1.01 -14.43 76.75
CA VAL A 111 2.16 -15.34 76.76
C VAL A 111 2.86 -15.21 78.12
N PRO A 112 2.41 -15.95 79.14
CA PRO A 112 2.97 -15.84 80.50
C PRO A 112 4.41 -16.35 80.63
N GLU A 113 4.84 -17.19 79.68
CA GLU A 113 6.15 -17.83 79.67
C GLU A 113 7.22 -16.85 79.18
N VAL A 114 8.08 -16.39 80.09
CA VAL A 114 9.11 -15.38 79.83
C VAL A 114 10.10 -15.83 78.75
N GLU A 115 10.37 -17.14 78.65
CA GLU A 115 11.26 -17.72 77.64
C GLU A 115 10.71 -17.54 76.21
N LYS A 116 9.41 -17.30 76.07
CA LYS A 116 8.75 -17.04 74.79
C LYS A 116 8.69 -15.55 74.45
N TRP A 117 9.21 -14.65 75.28
CA TRP A 117 9.26 -13.22 74.99
C TRP A 117 10.40 -12.91 74.02
N THR A 118 10.12 -13.07 72.73
CA THR A 118 11.08 -12.90 71.65
C THR A 118 10.55 -11.87 70.64
N PRO A 119 11.43 -11.26 69.82
CA PRO A 119 10.98 -10.33 68.80
C PRO A 119 9.95 -10.94 67.85
N LEU A 120 10.14 -12.22 67.49
CA LEU A 120 9.25 -12.92 66.57
C LEU A 120 7.88 -13.20 67.18
N SER A 121 7.81 -13.57 68.47
CA SER A 121 6.52 -13.82 69.13
C SER A 121 5.73 -12.54 69.36
N LEU A 122 6.39 -11.43 69.72
CA LEU A 122 5.74 -10.11 69.78
C LEU A 122 5.27 -9.66 68.40
N LEU A 123 6.08 -9.81 67.35
CA LEU A 123 5.68 -9.52 65.98
C LEU A 123 4.43 -10.32 65.57
N GLY A 124 4.42 -11.62 65.89
CA GLY A 124 3.27 -12.49 65.65
C GLY A 124 2.03 -12.06 66.41
N PHE A 125 2.18 -11.69 67.70
CA PHE A 125 1.09 -11.16 68.51
C PHE A 125 0.53 -9.85 67.94
N ALA A 126 1.39 -8.88 67.65
CA ALA A 126 1.00 -7.59 67.07
C ALA A 126 0.30 -7.76 65.72
N THR A 127 0.82 -8.64 64.85
CA THR A 127 0.19 -9.00 63.57
C THR A 127 -1.18 -9.63 63.80
N GLY A 128 -1.31 -10.56 64.76
CA GLY A 128 -2.59 -11.18 65.12
C GLY A 128 -3.62 -10.16 65.60
N ARG A 129 -3.21 -9.20 66.44
CA ARG A 129 -4.04 -8.09 66.92
C ARG A 129 -4.50 -7.20 65.76
N LEU A 130 -3.60 -6.89 64.83
CA LEU A 130 -3.92 -6.14 63.62
C LEU A 130 -4.93 -6.87 62.74
N MET A 131 -4.77 -8.18 62.54
CA MET A 131 -5.74 -8.97 61.77
C MET A 131 -7.10 -9.05 62.47
N GLN A 132 -7.14 -9.25 63.79
CA GLN A 132 -8.40 -9.26 64.54
C GLN A 132 -9.19 -7.96 64.38
N ARG A 133 -8.50 -6.81 64.33
CA ARG A 133 -9.14 -5.50 64.15
C ARG A 133 -9.72 -5.33 62.74
N ASN A 134 -9.03 -5.82 61.71
CA ASN A 134 -9.38 -5.58 60.31
C ASN A 134 -10.32 -6.63 59.73
N LEU A 135 -10.13 -7.91 60.07
CA LEU A 135 -10.97 -9.01 59.60
C LEU A 135 -12.42 -8.89 60.10
N GLN A 136 -12.65 -8.24 61.25
CA GLN A 136 -14.02 -7.94 61.72
C GLN A 136 -14.78 -6.96 60.81
N ARG A 137 -14.09 -6.25 59.92
CA ARG A 137 -14.65 -5.27 59.00
C ARG A 137 -14.62 -5.70 57.54
N MET A 138 -14.00 -6.85 57.24
CA MET A 138 -13.84 -7.36 55.88
C MET A 138 -14.72 -8.59 55.67
N ASP A 139 -15.68 -8.49 54.74
CA ASP A 139 -16.53 -9.63 54.36
C ASP A 139 -15.71 -10.75 53.68
N LEU A 140 -14.64 -10.37 52.97
CA LEU A 140 -13.69 -11.27 52.33
C LEU A 140 -12.28 -10.72 52.47
N ALA A 141 -11.36 -11.51 53.02
CA ALA A 141 -9.95 -11.14 53.13
C ALA A 141 -9.14 -11.74 51.98
N THR A 142 -8.64 -10.90 51.08
CA THR A 142 -7.68 -11.28 50.02
C THR A 142 -6.37 -10.53 50.19
N SER A 143 -5.29 -11.01 49.56
CA SER A 143 -4.00 -10.31 49.56
C SER A 143 -4.12 -8.89 49.01
N ASP A 144 -4.92 -8.71 47.96
CA ASP A 144 -5.07 -7.42 47.28
C ASP A 144 -5.85 -6.42 48.14
N LEU A 145 -6.89 -6.90 48.85
CA LEU A 145 -7.65 -6.07 49.79
C LEU A 145 -6.82 -5.70 51.03
N LEU A 146 -6.05 -6.64 51.59
CA LEU A 146 -5.18 -6.35 52.73
C LEU A 146 -4.04 -5.40 52.35
N SER A 147 -3.39 -5.63 51.21
CA SER A 147 -2.34 -4.73 50.73
C SER A 147 -2.89 -3.35 50.38
N GLY A 148 -4.04 -3.27 49.72
CA GLY A 148 -4.76 -2.00 49.50
C GLY A 148 -5.09 -1.29 50.81
N LEU A 149 -5.60 -2.00 51.82
CA LEU A 149 -5.92 -1.44 53.13
C LEU A 149 -4.71 -0.83 53.82
N PHE A 150 -3.61 -1.58 53.92
CA PHE A 150 -2.42 -1.19 54.68
C PHE A 150 -1.52 -0.21 53.93
N PHE A 151 -1.46 -0.30 52.60
CA PHE A 151 -0.58 0.57 51.83
C PHE A 151 -1.29 1.79 51.25
N ASN A 152 -2.60 1.71 50.92
CA ASN A 152 -3.29 2.79 50.21
C ASN A 152 -4.39 3.49 51.01
N GLU A 153 -5.21 2.75 51.77
CA GLU A 153 -6.50 3.28 52.21
C GLU A 153 -6.52 3.89 53.61
N THR A 154 -5.78 3.32 54.58
CA THR A 154 -6.04 3.65 56.00
C THR A 154 -4.81 3.70 56.89
N PHE A 155 -4.89 4.56 57.92
CA PHE A 155 -4.11 4.43 59.16
C PHE A 155 -4.91 3.61 60.17
N ILE A 156 -4.28 2.65 60.80
CA ILE A 156 -4.92 1.74 61.76
C ILE A 156 -4.11 1.76 63.04
N THR A 157 -4.74 2.17 64.13
CA THR A 157 -4.17 2.04 65.48
C THR A 157 -4.73 0.78 66.14
N VAL A 158 -3.83 -0.03 66.68
CA VAL A 158 -4.15 -1.22 67.45
C VAL A 158 -3.38 -1.17 68.74
N ASP A 159 -4.12 -1.08 69.84
CA ASP A 159 -3.55 -0.82 71.16
C ASP A 159 -2.74 0.50 71.08
N ASP A 160 -1.43 0.48 71.31
CA ASP A 160 -0.54 1.65 71.18
C ASP A 160 0.30 1.68 69.89
N MET A 161 0.17 0.65 69.03
CA MET A 161 0.89 0.57 67.77
C MET A 161 0.08 1.16 66.61
N GLN A 162 0.78 1.76 65.65
CA GLN A 162 0.16 2.33 64.47
C GLN A 162 0.68 1.69 63.18
N TYR A 163 -0.20 1.58 62.19
CA TYR A 163 0.05 0.92 60.91
C TYR A 163 -0.57 1.76 59.79
N GLY A 164 0.02 1.72 58.60
CA GLY A 164 -0.50 2.40 57.41
C GLY A 164 0.39 3.52 56.91
N ALA A 165 -0.15 4.38 56.03
CA ALA A 165 0.65 5.42 55.39
C ALA A 165 0.76 6.72 56.20
N TYR A 166 1.95 7.31 56.19
CA TYR A 166 2.30 8.55 56.88
C TYR A 166 3.09 9.51 55.99
N LYS A 167 3.16 10.75 56.44
CA LYS A 167 3.91 11.86 55.86
C LYS A 167 4.66 12.60 56.97
N ASP A 168 5.84 13.13 56.63
CA ASP A 168 6.64 13.92 57.56
C ASP A 168 5.84 15.12 58.12
N ALA A 169 6.12 15.44 59.38
CA ALA A 169 5.75 16.66 60.11
C ALA A 169 4.27 16.93 60.46
N GLU A 170 3.26 16.31 59.85
CA GLU A 170 1.86 16.78 60.04
C GLU A 170 0.78 15.70 60.26
N GLY A 171 1.18 14.44 60.48
CA GLY A 171 0.25 13.37 60.82
C GLY A 171 -0.19 12.52 59.63
N VAL A 172 -1.42 12.00 59.72
CA VAL A 172 -1.98 10.96 58.84
C VAL A 172 -2.07 11.46 57.38
N ALA A 173 -1.54 10.67 56.44
CA ALA A 173 -1.74 10.92 55.02
C ALA A 173 -3.11 10.35 54.55
N THR A 174 -3.87 11.13 53.78
CA THR A 174 -5.05 10.62 53.06
C THR A 174 -4.63 9.89 51.79
N ALA A 175 -5.44 8.95 51.30
CA ALA A 175 -5.17 8.15 50.09
C ALA A 175 -4.88 8.99 48.82
N GLU A 176 -5.39 10.23 48.73
CA GLU A 176 -5.10 11.15 47.62
C GLU A 176 -3.67 11.73 47.68
N GLU A 177 -3.05 11.74 48.86
CA GLU A 177 -1.67 12.19 49.03
C GLU A 177 -0.70 11.03 48.80
N SER A 178 0.34 11.26 48.00
CA SER A 178 1.35 10.25 47.65
C SER A 178 1.95 9.62 48.90
N LEU A 179 1.58 8.36 49.14
CA LEU A 179 1.93 7.52 50.29
C LEU A 179 3.44 7.42 50.40
N SER A 180 4.01 7.84 51.53
CA SER A 180 5.44 8.16 51.55
C SER A 180 6.30 7.18 52.33
N ASN A 181 5.80 6.44 53.32
CA ASN A 181 6.62 5.56 54.18
C ASN A 181 6.22 4.07 54.21
N PHE A 182 5.27 3.63 53.37
CA PHE A 182 4.89 2.21 53.21
C PHE A 182 4.57 1.46 54.52
N GLY A 183 3.87 2.07 55.48
CA GLY A 183 3.48 1.36 56.71
C GLY A 183 4.41 1.54 57.90
N ALA A 184 5.64 2.05 57.71
CA ALA A 184 6.67 2.00 58.74
C ALA A 184 6.72 3.29 59.59
N THR A 185 6.30 3.19 60.85
CA THR A 185 6.33 4.29 61.83
C THR A 185 7.21 3.98 63.03
N ASP A 186 7.57 5.03 63.76
CA ASP A 186 8.27 4.98 65.04
C ASP A 186 9.51 4.07 64.97
N ILE A 187 10.20 4.15 63.82
CA ILE A 187 11.40 3.36 63.55
C ILE A 187 12.49 3.88 64.47
N SER A 188 12.98 3.00 65.33
CA SER A 188 14.11 3.24 66.21
C SER A 188 15.26 2.32 65.83
N VAL A 189 16.48 2.75 66.14
CA VAL A 189 17.69 1.93 65.91
C VAL A 189 18.20 1.42 67.24
N TRP A 190 18.29 0.11 67.36
CA TRP A 190 18.70 -0.57 68.59
C TRP A 190 20.04 -1.24 68.40
N SER A 191 20.77 -1.38 69.51
CA SER A 191 21.87 -2.33 69.63
C SER A 191 21.34 -3.70 70.05
N MET A 192 22.11 -4.76 69.82
CA MET A 192 21.81 -6.07 70.38
C MET A 192 21.83 -6.03 71.92
N ALA A 193 22.64 -5.16 72.53
CA ALA A 193 22.60 -4.92 73.97
C ALA A 193 21.20 -4.46 74.44
N ARG A 194 20.55 -3.53 73.72
CA ARG A 194 19.15 -3.13 73.97
C ARG A 194 18.19 -4.30 73.81
N ALA A 195 18.35 -5.13 72.79
CA ALA A 195 17.49 -6.31 72.61
C ALA A 195 17.56 -7.30 73.79
N LEU A 196 18.74 -7.45 74.39
CA LEU A 196 18.97 -8.36 75.51
C LEU A 196 18.58 -7.76 76.87
N ARG A 197 18.57 -6.43 76.96
CA ARG A 197 18.42 -5.67 78.20
C ARG A 197 17.55 -4.44 77.98
N SER A 198 16.34 -4.45 78.54
CA SER A 198 15.38 -3.34 78.37
C SER A 198 15.85 -2.02 78.98
N ASP A 199 16.83 -2.04 79.91
CA ASP A 199 17.40 -0.86 80.56
C ASP A 199 18.44 -0.12 79.71
N GLU A 200 19.04 -0.76 78.71
CA GLU A 200 20.01 -0.12 77.80
C GLU A 200 19.27 0.90 76.92
N PRO A 201 19.76 2.12 76.65
CA PRO A 201 19.02 3.10 75.85
C PRO A 201 18.94 2.74 74.35
N VAL A 202 17.95 3.30 73.64
CA VAL A 202 17.91 3.25 72.17
C VAL A 202 19.05 4.09 71.58
N LEU A 203 19.62 3.68 70.44
CA LEU A 203 20.67 4.45 69.78
C LEU A 203 20.12 5.63 68.99
N GLN A 204 18.92 5.45 68.44
CA GLN A 204 18.17 6.49 67.75
C GLN A 204 16.73 6.44 68.22
N ASP A 205 16.23 7.58 68.69
CA ASP A 205 14.84 7.73 69.12
C ASP A 205 13.88 7.43 67.97
N PRO A 206 12.68 6.90 68.28
CA PRO A 206 11.66 6.61 67.28
C PRO A 206 11.39 7.81 66.36
N MET A 207 11.44 7.56 65.06
CA MET A 207 11.10 8.54 64.03
C MET A 207 10.26 7.90 62.93
N SER A 208 9.43 8.71 62.27
CA SER A 208 8.57 8.27 61.17
C SER A 208 8.92 9.03 59.89
N PRO A 209 10.10 8.79 59.28
CA PRO A 209 10.55 9.54 58.12
C PRO A 209 9.75 9.17 56.87
N SER A 210 9.54 10.16 55.99
CA SER A 210 9.05 9.93 54.64
C SER A 210 10.08 9.14 53.82
N MET A 211 9.69 7.99 53.27
CA MET A 211 10.54 7.12 52.44
C MET A 211 10.11 7.15 50.95
N VAL A 212 10.26 8.30 50.30
CA VAL A 212 9.95 8.39 48.86
C VAL A 212 11.06 7.70 48.05
N TYR A 213 10.79 6.50 47.54
CA TYR A 213 11.69 5.82 46.61
C TYR A 213 11.72 6.53 45.26
N THR A 214 12.56 7.54 45.11
CA THR A 214 12.87 8.11 43.79
C THR A 214 13.82 7.18 43.06
N VAL A 215 13.48 6.82 41.81
CA VAL A 215 14.41 6.15 40.90
C VAL A 215 15.36 7.23 40.39
N PRO A 216 16.67 7.17 40.69
CA PRO A 216 17.62 8.09 40.07
C PRO A 216 17.56 7.88 38.55
N ASN A 217 17.13 8.90 37.80
CA ASN A 217 17.07 8.88 36.33
C ASN A 217 16.16 7.84 35.67
N GLY A 218 14.95 7.61 36.19
CA GLY A 218 13.94 6.76 35.51
C GLY A 218 13.62 7.15 34.05
N ASN A 219 13.92 8.39 33.62
CA ASN A 219 13.57 8.90 32.29
C ASN A 219 14.76 9.28 31.38
N ALA A 220 16.01 9.02 31.77
CA ALA A 220 17.15 9.28 30.89
C ALA A 220 17.54 8.01 30.13
N LEU A 221 16.99 7.85 28.91
CA LEU A 221 17.50 6.87 27.95
C LEU A 221 19.01 7.06 27.78
N THR A 222 19.75 5.95 27.75
CA THR A 222 21.20 6.03 27.50
C THR A 222 21.45 6.59 26.09
N PRO A 223 22.60 7.25 25.85
CA PRO A 223 22.95 7.73 24.50
C PRO A 223 22.84 6.65 23.43
N ALA A 224 23.21 5.40 23.75
CA ALA A 224 23.09 4.25 22.85
C ALA A 224 21.63 3.89 22.51
N GLN A 225 20.70 4.06 23.45
CA GLN A 225 19.27 3.82 23.21
C GLN A 225 18.59 4.96 22.45
N LEU A 226 19.05 6.20 22.65
CA LEU A 226 18.64 7.35 21.84
C LEU A 226 19.03 7.15 20.36
N ASP A 227 20.25 6.66 20.10
CA ASP A 227 20.69 6.29 18.76
C ASP A 227 19.81 5.19 18.15
N TRP A 228 19.52 4.12 18.90
CA TRP A 228 18.66 3.03 18.42
C TRP A 228 17.24 3.52 18.06
N CYS A 229 16.68 4.39 18.89
CA CYS A 229 15.37 4.97 18.66
C CYS A 229 15.35 5.87 17.40
N GLY A 230 16.46 6.56 17.12
CA GLY A 230 16.66 7.31 15.88
C GLY A 230 16.65 6.41 14.66
N TRP A 231 17.50 5.37 14.65
CA TRP A 231 17.61 4.43 13.53
C TRP A 231 16.31 3.69 13.20
N CYS A 232 15.58 3.23 14.23
CA CYS A 232 14.28 2.59 14.02
C CYS A 232 13.26 3.53 13.35
N ARG A 233 13.24 4.81 13.70
CA ARG A 233 12.33 5.79 13.06
C ARG A 233 12.65 5.98 11.58
N PHE A 234 13.93 6.11 11.23
CA PHE A 234 14.34 6.22 9.83
C PHE A 234 14.02 4.97 9.02
N ALA A 235 14.29 3.78 9.57
CA ALA A 235 14.00 2.51 8.89
C ALA A 235 12.50 2.30 8.64
N CYS A 236 11.65 2.61 9.63
CA CYS A 236 10.19 2.51 9.46
C CYS A 236 9.66 3.53 8.44
N ALA A 237 10.17 4.76 8.44
CA ALA A 237 9.75 5.79 7.49
C ALA A 237 10.14 5.44 6.03
N ASP A 238 11.38 4.98 5.81
CA ASP A 238 11.84 4.53 4.48
C ASP A 238 11.04 3.31 3.99
N THR A 239 10.82 2.32 4.85
CA THR A 239 10.01 1.13 4.52
C THR A 239 8.56 1.53 4.19
N GLY A 240 7.97 2.44 4.96
CA GLY A 240 6.64 2.99 4.70
C GLY A 240 6.57 3.71 3.36
N SER A 241 7.53 4.59 3.07
CA SER A 241 7.60 5.34 1.81
C SER A 241 7.74 4.41 0.60
N ARG A 242 8.61 3.39 0.68
CA ARG A 242 8.79 2.41 -0.40
C ARG A 242 7.53 1.59 -0.63
N LEU A 243 6.84 1.19 0.44
CA LEU A 243 5.57 0.47 0.34
C LEU A 243 4.50 1.34 -0.31
N THR A 244 4.39 2.62 0.07
CA THR A 244 3.44 3.56 -0.56
C THR A 244 3.75 3.75 -2.04
N VAL A 245 5.01 3.97 -2.42
CA VAL A 245 5.42 4.09 -3.83
C VAL A 245 5.10 2.81 -4.61
N PHE A 246 5.42 1.65 -4.04
CA PHE A 246 5.12 0.35 -4.66
C PHE A 246 3.62 0.13 -4.87
N LEU A 247 2.80 0.46 -3.86
CA LEU A 247 1.35 0.40 -3.97
C LEU A 247 0.83 1.37 -5.03
N CYS A 248 1.35 2.60 -5.10
CA CYS A 248 0.98 3.55 -6.14
C CYS A 248 1.35 3.05 -7.55
N CYS A 249 2.52 2.42 -7.73
CA CYS A 249 2.93 1.88 -9.03
C CYS A 249 2.04 0.72 -9.49
N ILE A 250 1.67 -0.19 -8.58
CA ILE A 250 0.76 -1.30 -8.92
C ILE A 250 -0.65 -0.76 -9.21
N MET A 251 -1.11 0.21 -8.43
CA MET A 251 -2.44 0.79 -8.59
C MET A 251 -2.56 1.69 -9.82
N ARG A 252 -1.45 2.26 -10.34
CA ARG A 252 -1.44 3.02 -11.59
C ARG A 252 -1.87 2.20 -12.82
N ASN A 253 -1.68 0.88 -12.79
CA ASN A 253 -2.18 0.02 -13.86
C ASN A 253 -3.69 -0.27 -13.75
N LYS A 254 -4.37 0.15 -12.68
CA LYS A 254 -5.84 0.18 -12.70
C LYS A 254 -6.26 1.29 -13.65
N ARG A 255 -6.78 0.87 -14.79
CA ARG A 255 -7.50 1.70 -15.76
C ARG A 255 -8.43 2.65 -15.02
N ASP A 256 -8.23 3.95 -15.20
CA ASP A 256 -9.08 4.96 -14.59
C ASP A 256 -10.45 4.93 -15.27
N ASN A 257 -11.41 4.31 -14.61
CA ASN A 257 -12.77 4.17 -15.10
C ASN A 257 -13.64 5.38 -14.77
N ASP A 258 -13.14 6.41 -14.08
CA ASP A 258 -13.96 7.57 -13.71
C ASP A 258 -14.36 8.38 -14.96
N ASN A 259 -13.46 8.44 -15.95
CA ASN A 259 -13.69 9.08 -17.23
C ASN A 259 -14.50 8.24 -18.23
N ALA A 260 -14.74 6.96 -17.96
CA ALA A 260 -15.56 6.11 -18.84
C ALA A 260 -17.03 6.61 -18.91
N PRO A 261 -17.60 6.80 -20.10
CA PRO A 261 -19.06 6.87 -20.27
C PRO A 261 -19.73 5.58 -19.78
N LYS A 262 -20.71 5.71 -18.87
CA LYS A 262 -21.36 4.57 -18.17
C LYS A 262 -22.88 4.53 -18.36
N GLU A 263 -23.49 5.67 -18.65
CA GLU A 263 -24.95 5.79 -18.74
C GLU A 263 -25.45 5.26 -20.08
N LEU A 264 -26.27 4.21 -20.06
CA LEU A 264 -26.78 3.56 -21.27
C LEU A 264 -27.71 4.45 -22.10
N ALA A 265 -28.33 5.45 -21.46
CA ALA A 265 -29.26 6.38 -22.11
C ALA A 265 -28.55 7.54 -22.82
N ASP A 266 -27.29 7.79 -22.49
CA ASP A 266 -26.52 8.91 -23.04
C ASP A 266 -25.70 8.46 -24.26
N PRO A 267 -25.65 9.26 -25.33
CA PRO A 267 -24.82 8.95 -26.48
C PRO A 267 -23.33 9.01 -26.09
N VAL A 268 -22.57 8.03 -26.57
CA VAL A 268 -21.12 7.96 -26.42
C VAL A 268 -20.46 8.39 -27.72
N THR A 269 -19.40 9.19 -27.64
CA THR A 269 -18.56 9.47 -28.81
C THR A 269 -17.36 8.55 -28.81
N LEU A 270 -17.27 7.70 -29.84
CA LEU A 270 -16.17 6.76 -30.01
C LEU A 270 -15.20 7.27 -31.07
N ILE A 271 -13.91 7.20 -30.74
CA ILE A 271 -12.81 7.49 -31.65
C ILE A 271 -12.05 6.19 -31.90
N PHE A 272 -11.84 5.87 -33.16
CA PHE A 272 -10.87 4.86 -33.58
C PHE A 272 -9.69 5.58 -34.22
N THR A 273 -8.48 5.15 -33.86
CA THR A 273 -7.25 5.62 -34.48
C THR A 273 -6.41 4.44 -34.93
N ASP A 274 -5.65 4.60 -36.02
CA ASP A 274 -4.70 3.59 -36.50
C ASP A 274 -3.58 4.25 -37.30
N ILE A 275 -2.37 3.67 -37.32
CA ILE A 275 -1.29 4.22 -38.14
C ILE A 275 -1.41 3.67 -39.55
N GLU A 276 -1.43 4.56 -40.53
CA GLU A 276 -1.46 4.16 -41.93
C GLU A 276 -0.22 3.34 -42.29
N SER A 277 -0.47 2.17 -42.88
CA SER A 277 0.57 1.25 -43.36
C SER A 277 1.52 0.76 -42.27
N SER A 278 1.07 0.67 -41.01
CA SER A 278 1.90 0.24 -39.89
C SER A 278 2.59 -1.10 -40.13
N THR A 279 1.86 -2.12 -40.60
CA THR A 279 2.42 -3.45 -40.93
C THR A 279 3.54 -3.38 -41.98
N ALA A 280 3.40 -2.52 -42.99
CA ALA A 280 4.43 -2.35 -44.01
C ALA A 280 5.67 -1.64 -43.46
N GLN A 281 5.47 -0.66 -42.56
CA GLN A 281 6.58 0.00 -41.87
C GLN A 281 7.29 -0.94 -40.89
N TRP A 282 6.57 -1.83 -40.19
CA TRP A 282 7.19 -2.88 -39.39
C TRP A 282 8.07 -3.82 -40.22
N ALA A 283 7.66 -4.14 -41.44
CA ALA A 283 8.44 -5.00 -42.33
C ALA A 283 9.68 -4.32 -42.90
N THR A 284 9.66 -2.99 -43.05
CA THR A 284 10.74 -2.23 -43.73
C THR A 284 11.65 -1.48 -42.75
N GLN A 285 11.15 -1.07 -41.58
CA GLN A 285 11.90 -0.39 -40.51
C GLN A 285 11.67 -1.03 -39.13
N PRO A 286 11.95 -2.34 -38.96
CA PRO A 286 11.74 -3.04 -37.69
C PRO A 286 12.56 -2.47 -36.53
N GLU A 287 13.67 -1.78 -36.81
CA GLU A 287 14.54 -1.17 -35.79
C GLU A 287 13.98 0.15 -35.22
N LEU A 288 13.24 0.93 -36.03
CA LEU A 288 12.73 2.25 -35.64
C LEU A 288 11.29 2.20 -35.11
N MET A 289 10.49 1.25 -35.60
CA MET A 289 9.06 1.14 -35.28
C MET A 289 8.76 0.93 -33.78
N PRO A 290 9.52 0.15 -32.99
CA PRO A 290 9.23 -0.01 -31.56
C PRO A 290 9.20 1.32 -30.80
N ASP A 291 10.21 2.17 -30.99
CA ASP A 291 10.32 3.46 -30.31
C ASP A 291 9.31 4.48 -30.85
N ALA A 292 9.05 4.44 -32.16
CA ALA A 292 8.05 5.30 -32.79
C ALA A 292 6.62 4.96 -32.32
N VAL A 293 6.26 3.67 -32.25
CA VAL A 293 4.97 3.22 -31.73
C VAL A 293 4.84 3.53 -30.23
N ALA A 294 5.91 3.37 -29.44
CA ALA A 294 5.92 3.76 -28.04
C ALA A 294 5.68 5.27 -27.87
N THR A 295 6.30 6.10 -28.72
CA THR A 295 6.10 7.56 -28.73
C THR A 295 4.66 7.92 -29.14
N HIS A 296 4.12 7.26 -30.17
CA HIS A 296 2.71 7.36 -30.57
C HIS A 296 1.78 7.01 -29.40
N HIS A 297 1.99 5.89 -28.70
CA HIS A 297 1.18 5.46 -27.56
C HIS A 297 1.21 6.48 -26.41
N SER A 298 2.41 6.99 -26.08
CA SER A 298 2.57 7.98 -25.02
C SER A 298 1.81 9.27 -25.35
N MET A 299 1.87 9.72 -26.61
CA MET A 299 1.18 10.93 -27.05
C MET A 299 -0.34 10.77 -27.02
N VAL A 300 -0.88 9.66 -27.56
CA VAL A 300 -2.31 9.38 -27.54
C VAL A 300 -2.83 9.33 -26.10
N ARG A 301 -2.14 8.61 -25.20
CA ARG A 301 -2.54 8.52 -23.78
C ARG A 301 -2.51 9.86 -23.06
N SER A 302 -1.50 10.70 -23.32
CA SER A 302 -1.46 12.05 -22.76
C SER A 302 -2.66 12.88 -23.21
N LEU A 303 -3.10 12.74 -24.46
CA LEU A 303 -4.28 13.44 -24.96
C LEU A 303 -5.58 12.90 -24.37
N ILE A 304 -5.70 11.58 -24.20
CA ILE A 304 -6.84 10.96 -23.52
C ILE A 304 -7.01 11.52 -22.10
N GLU A 305 -5.92 11.64 -21.34
CA GLU A 305 -5.92 12.26 -20.01
C GLU A 305 -6.28 13.75 -20.06
N ASN A 306 -5.70 14.52 -20.98
CA ASN A 306 -5.92 15.98 -21.07
C ASN A 306 -7.37 16.37 -21.42
N TYR A 307 -8.09 15.50 -22.12
CA TYR A 307 -9.47 15.74 -22.56
C TYR A 307 -10.51 14.92 -21.79
N ASP A 308 -10.12 14.30 -20.66
CA ASP A 308 -10.99 13.47 -19.82
C ASP A 308 -11.74 12.37 -20.61
N CYS A 309 -11.09 11.83 -21.63
CA CYS A 309 -11.60 10.68 -22.39
C CYS A 309 -11.12 9.36 -21.76
N TYR A 310 -11.61 8.25 -22.29
CA TYR A 310 -11.37 6.92 -21.77
C TYR A 310 -10.76 5.99 -22.84
N GLU A 311 -9.55 5.48 -22.60
CA GLU A 311 -8.98 4.42 -23.44
C GLU A 311 -9.81 3.13 -23.22
N VAL A 312 -10.48 2.62 -24.26
CA VAL A 312 -11.31 1.39 -24.23
C VAL A 312 -10.48 0.14 -24.49
N LYS A 313 -9.53 0.22 -25.44
CA LYS A 313 -8.50 -0.81 -25.70
C LYS A 313 -7.53 -0.30 -26.74
N THR A 314 -6.34 -0.87 -26.71
CA THR A 314 -5.32 -0.71 -27.74
C THR A 314 -5.06 -2.07 -28.38
N VAL A 315 -5.08 -2.15 -29.71
CA VAL A 315 -4.83 -3.38 -30.46
C VAL A 315 -3.74 -3.09 -31.49
N GLY A 316 -2.53 -3.58 -31.24
CA GLY A 316 -1.37 -3.17 -32.02
C GLY A 316 -1.08 -1.68 -31.79
N ASP A 317 -1.10 -0.91 -32.86
CA ASP A 317 -1.00 0.55 -32.86
C ASP A 317 -2.37 1.26 -32.89
N SER A 318 -3.48 0.52 -33.00
CA SER A 318 -4.81 1.10 -33.05
C SER A 318 -5.38 1.39 -31.66
N PHE A 319 -5.99 2.55 -31.45
CA PHE A 319 -6.70 2.89 -30.21
C PHE A 319 -8.20 2.94 -30.45
N MET A 320 -8.96 2.44 -29.47
CA MET A 320 -10.37 2.73 -29.29
C MET A 320 -10.52 3.61 -28.05
N ILE A 321 -11.11 4.80 -28.23
CA ILE A 321 -11.27 5.81 -27.18
C ILE A 321 -12.76 6.15 -27.08
N ALA A 322 -13.28 6.24 -25.85
CA ALA A 322 -14.65 6.67 -25.57
C ALA A 322 -14.64 8.01 -24.85
N CYS A 323 -15.45 8.95 -25.31
CA CYS A 323 -15.59 10.28 -24.73
C CYS A 323 -17.06 10.56 -24.40
N LYS A 324 -17.30 11.15 -23.23
CA LYS A 324 -18.65 11.62 -22.82
C LYS A 324 -19.08 12.84 -23.64
N SER A 325 -18.11 13.67 -24.02
CA SER A 325 -18.34 14.90 -24.80
C SER A 325 -17.89 14.69 -26.26
N PRO A 326 -18.79 14.90 -27.24
CA PRO A 326 -18.41 14.94 -28.66
C PRO A 326 -17.40 16.06 -28.94
N PHE A 327 -17.50 17.19 -28.24
CA PHE A 327 -16.59 18.31 -28.40
C PHE A 327 -15.17 17.94 -27.96
N ALA A 328 -15.01 17.32 -26.79
CA ALA A 328 -13.71 16.85 -26.31
C ALA A 328 -13.09 15.82 -27.27
N ALA A 329 -13.90 14.94 -27.86
CA ALA A 329 -13.43 13.96 -28.84
C ALA A 329 -12.84 14.62 -30.10
N VAL A 330 -13.51 15.65 -30.63
CA VAL A 330 -13.03 16.38 -31.81
C VAL A 330 -11.80 17.21 -31.48
N GLN A 331 -11.73 17.83 -30.30
CA GLN A 331 -10.52 18.53 -29.84
C GLN A 331 -9.32 17.58 -29.69
N LEU A 332 -9.53 16.40 -29.08
CA LEU A 332 -8.51 15.36 -28.94
C LEU A 332 -7.96 14.95 -30.31
N ALA A 333 -8.85 14.67 -31.27
CA ALA A 333 -8.45 14.27 -32.61
C ALA A 333 -7.70 15.39 -33.37
N GLN A 334 -8.13 16.65 -33.21
CA GLN A 334 -7.43 17.79 -33.80
C GLN A 334 -6.02 17.95 -33.22
N GLU A 335 -5.91 17.96 -31.90
CA GLU A 335 -4.66 18.16 -31.19
C GLU A 335 -3.69 16.98 -31.44
N LEU A 336 -4.20 15.75 -31.60
CA LEU A 336 -3.42 14.59 -32.01
C LEU A 336 -2.67 14.88 -33.32
N GLN A 337 -3.37 15.35 -34.35
CA GLN A 337 -2.75 15.65 -35.65
C GLN A 337 -1.74 16.80 -35.56
N LEU A 338 -2.04 17.82 -34.76
CA LEU A 338 -1.15 18.97 -34.56
C LEU A 338 0.12 18.60 -33.78
N ARG A 339 0.02 17.74 -32.77
CA ARG A 339 1.18 17.30 -31.99
C ARG A 339 2.07 16.37 -32.77
N PHE A 340 1.50 15.46 -33.57
CA PHE A 340 2.26 14.60 -34.47
C PHE A 340 3.09 15.41 -35.48
N LEU A 341 2.50 16.49 -36.02
CA LEU A 341 3.19 17.40 -36.91
C LEU A 341 4.39 18.10 -36.23
N ARG A 342 4.24 18.50 -34.97
CA ARG A 342 5.27 19.26 -34.22
C ARG A 342 6.32 18.37 -33.53
N LEU A 343 6.09 17.06 -33.49
CA LEU A 343 6.95 16.12 -32.78
C LEU A 343 8.25 15.87 -33.55
N ASP A 344 9.39 15.91 -32.87
CA ASP A 344 10.64 15.44 -33.45
C ASP A 344 10.72 13.92 -33.37
N TRP A 345 10.53 13.25 -34.51
CA TRP A 345 10.65 11.79 -34.62
C TRP A 345 12.11 11.32 -34.66
N GLY A 346 13.09 12.22 -34.73
CA GLY A 346 14.52 11.92 -34.83
C GLY A 346 14.93 11.28 -36.15
N THR A 347 14.01 11.15 -37.11
CA THR A 347 14.22 10.50 -38.40
C THR A 347 13.24 11.01 -39.45
N THR A 348 13.64 11.00 -40.72
CA THR A 348 12.79 11.29 -41.88
C THR A 348 12.33 10.03 -42.62
N VAL A 349 12.74 8.85 -42.14
CA VAL A 349 12.51 7.57 -42.85
C VAL A 349 11.02 7.27 -43.01
N PHE A 350 10.18 7.66 -42.05
CA PHE A 350 8.72 7.48 -42.15
C PHE A 350 8.12 8.36 -43.25
N ASP A 351 8.57 9.61 -43.34
CA ASP A 351 8.16 10.53 -44.41
C ASP A 351 8.60 10.04 -45.78
N GLU A 352 9.84 9.54 -45.89
CA GLU A 352 10.38 8.94 -47.11
C GLU A 352 9.55 7.73 -47.53
N PHE A 353 9.18 6.85 -46.61
CA PHE A 353 8.33 5.69 -46.87
C PHE A 353 6.98 6.10 -47.48
N TYR A 354 6.28 7.08 -46.90
CA TYR A 354 5.00 7.54 -47.45
C TYR A 354 5.16 8.19 -48.83
N ARG A 355 6.21 8.99 -49.03
CA ARG A 355 6.48 9.63 -50.32
C ARG A 355 6.80 8.60 -51.42
N GLU A 356 7.62 7.60 -51.13
CA GLU A 356 7.92 6.51 -52.06
C GLU A 356 6.70 5.66 -52.37
N PHE A 357 5.85 5.42 -51.37
CA PHE A 357 4.59 4.71 -51.56
C PHE A 357 3.65 5.45 -52.51
N GLU A 358 3.44 6.74 -52.28
CA GLU A 358 2.60 7.59 -53.11
C GLU A 358 3.16 7.75 -54.55
N GLU A 359 4.47 7.90 -54.72
CA GLU A 359 5.08 8.03 -56.05
C GLU A 359 4.94 6.72 -56.85
N ARG A 360 5.18 5.56 -56.20
CA ARG A 360 4.97 4.26 -56.83
C ARG A 360 3.52 4.06 -57.27
N HIS A 361 2.56 4.50 -56.45
CA HIS A 361 1.14 4.42 -56.79
C HIS A 361 0.77 5.32 -57.98
N ALA A 362 1.43 6.47 -58.13
CA ALA A 362 1.24 7.35 -59.28
C ALA A 362 1.88 6.81 -60.57
N GLU A 363 3.01 6.11 -60.47
CA GLU A 363 3.69 5.48 -61.61
C GLU A 363 2.98 4.22 -62.11
N GLU A 364 2.44 3.40 -61.19
CA GLU A 364 1.73 2.16 -61.52
C GLU A 364 0.28 2.39 -61.98
N GLY A 365 -0.31 3.55 -61.64
CA GLY A 365 -1.69 3.89 -61.95
C GLY A 365 -1.97 4.31 -63.40
N ASP A 366 -3.24 4.59 -63.72
CA ASP A 366 -3.68 5.12 -65.02
C ASP A 366 -3.41 6.63 -65.20
N GLY A 367 -2.55 7.21 -64.36
CA GLY A 367 -2.25 8.64 -64.33
C GLY A 367 -3.32 9.51 -63.64
N LYS A 368 -4.44 8.95 -63.18
CA LYS A 368 -5.46 9.71 -62.45
C LYS A 368 -5.06 10.00 -61.00
N TYR A 369 -4.32 9.10 -60.37
CA TYR A 369 -3.86 9.29 -59.00
C TYR A 369 -2.85 10.44 -58.93
N LYS A 370 -3.18 11.46 -58.15
CA LYS A 370 -2.29 12.58 -57.85
C LYS A 370 -1.76 12.40 -56.43
N PRO A 371 -0.44 12.18 -56.26
CA PRO A 371 0.17 12.11 -54.94
C PRO A 371 -0.16 13.34 -54.10
N PRO A 372 -0.82 13.20 -52.94
CA PRO A 372 -1.13 14.33 -52.09
C PRO A 372 0.12 14.95 -51.46
N THR A 373 1.20 14.18 -51.27
CA THR A 373 2.38 14.64 -50.52
C THR A 373 3.71 14.40 -51.23
N ALA A 374 3.86 13.34 -52.03
CA ALA A 374 5.16 12.93 -52.61
C ALA A 374 5.86 14.04 -53.43
N ARG A 375 5.05 14.84 -54.13
CA ARG A 375 5.47 15.89 -55.08
C ARG A 375 5.37 17.30 -54.51
N LEU A 376 5.15 17.45 -53.21
CA LEU A 376 5.21 18.75 -52.54
C LEU A 376 6.66 19.24 -52.47
N ASP A 377 6.83 20.57 -52.51
CA ASP A 377 8.12 21.18 -52.18
C ASP A 377 8.53 20.77 -50.75
N PRO A 378 9.81 20.42 -50.49
CA PRO A 378 10.25 19.97 -49.18
C PRO A 378 9.94 20.92 -48.02
N GLU A 379 9.93 22.24 -48.26
CA GLU A 379 9.58 23.22 -47.23
C GLU A 379 8.07 23.21 -46.92
N VAL A 380 7.25 23.08 -47.96
CA VAL A 380 5.78 22.92 -47.80
C VAL A 380 5.46 21.59 -47.13
N TYR A 381 6.18 20.52 -47.48
CA TYR A 381 5.99 19.20 -46.87
C TYR A 381 6.19 19.27 -45.36
N ARG A 382 7.31 19.84 -44.88
CA ARG A 382 7.62 19.95 -43.44
C ARG A 382 6.61 20.77 -42.64
N GLN A 383 5.89 21.69 -43.28
CA GLN A 383 4.84 22.48 -42.64
C GLN A 383 3.52 21.70 -42.49
N LEU A 384 3.33 20.64 -43.26
CA LEU A 384 2.08 19.88 -43.32
C LEU A 384 2.22 18.45 -42.77
N TRP A 385 3.38 17.83 -42.90
CA TRP A 385 3.61 16.40 -42.64
C TRP A 385 4.94 16.18 -41.93
N ASN A 386 4.93 15.23 -41.01
CA ASN A 386 6.11 14.84 -40.24
C ASN A 386 5.86 13.48 -39.56
N GLY A 387 6.68 12.48 -39.88
CA GLY A 387 6.68 11.16 -39.27
C GLY A 387 5.44 10.30 -39.54
N LEU A 388 5.04 9.54 -38.53
CA LEU A 388 3.93 8.57 -38.62
C LEU A 388 2.59 9.27 -38.88
N ARG A 389 1.76 8.70 -39.76
CA ARG A 389 0.46 9.26 -40.13
C ARG A 389 -0.69 8.45 -39.53
N VAL A 390 -1.41 9.05 -38.60
CA VAL A 390 -2.55 8.42 -37.90
C VAL A 390 -3.85 8.81 -38.59
N ARG A 391 -4.66 7.83 -38.98
CA ARG A 391 -6.05 8.06 -39.41
C ARG A 391 -6.99 7.99 -38.21
N VAL A 392 -8.04 8.81 -38.24
CA VAL A 392 -8.98 8.94 -37.12
C VAL A 392 -10.41 8.92 -37.64
N GLY A 393 -11.26 8.09 -37.03
CA GLY A 393 -12.70 8.06 -37.28
C GLY A 393 -13.48 8.30 -36.00
N ILE A 394 -14.46 9.19 -36.06
CA ILE A 394 -15.29 9.59 -34.92
C ILE A 394 -16.77 9.37 -35.25
N HIS A 395 -17.48 8.70 -34.35
CA HIS A 395 -18.93 8.56 -34.44
C HIS A 395 -19.57 8.68 -33.05
N THR A 396 -20.76 9.26 -32.99
CA THR A 396 -21.52 9.51 -31.76
C THR A 396 -22.85 8.81 -31.84
N GLY A 397 -23.18 8.01 -30.81
CA GLY A 397 -24.43 7.25 -30.77
C GLY A 397 -24.59 6.44 -29.50
N LEU A 398 -25.71 5.72 -29.39
CA LEU A 398 -25.96 4.82 -28.25
C LEU A 398 -25.14 3.54 -28.37
N CYS A 399 -24.61 3.05 -27.26
CA CYS A 399 -23.80 1.84 -27.20
C CYS A 399 -24.37 0.85 -26.17
N ASP A 400 -24.14 -0.44 -26.39
CA ASP A 400 -24.22 -1.45 -25.33
C ASP A 400 -22.93 -1.36 -24.52
N ILE A 401 -23.01 -0.73 -23.34
CA ILE A 401 -21.88 -0.48 -22.44
C ILE A 401 -21.79 -1.63 -21.45
N ARG A 402 -20.66 -2.35 -21.45
CA ARG A 402 -20.46 -3.50 -20.56
C ARG A 402 -19.17 -3.34 -19.77
N TYR A 403 -19.24 -3.61 -18.47
CA TYR A 403 -18.06 -3.74 -17.64
C TYR A 403 -17.48 -5.16 -17.79
N ASP A 404 -16.20 -5.23 -18.17
CA ASP A 404 -15.47 -6.49 -18.27
C ASP A 404 -14.74 -6.79 -16.96
N GLU A 405 -15.11 -7.92 -16.35
CA GLU A 405 -14.53 -8.40 -15.10
C GLU A 405 -13.07 -8.84 -15.22
N VAL A 406 -12.58 -9.14 -16.43
CA VAL A 406 -11.19 -9.55 -16.65
C VAL A 406 -10.29 -8.33 -16.80
N THR A 407 -10.61 -7.42 -17.73
CA THR A 407 -9.81 -6.21 -17.96
C THR A 407 -10.06 -5.10 -16.94
N LYS A 408 -11.09 -5.24 -16.08
CA LYS A 408 -11.53 -4.25 -15.10
C LYS A 408 -11.83 -2.88 -15.74
N GLY A 409 -12.36 -2.89 -16.95
CA GLY A 409 -12.71 -1.70 -17.72
C GLY A 409 -14.05 -1.84 -18.44
N TYR A 410 -14.51 -0.77 -19.06
CA TYR A 410 -15.72 -0.75 -19.88
C TYR A 410 -15.38 -1.00 -21.35
N ASP A 411 -16.23 -1.77 -22.03
CA ASP A 411 -16.18 -1.97 -23.48
C ASP A 411 -17.53 -1.57 -24.09
N TYR A 412 -17.50 -1.16 -25.36
CA TYR A 412 -18.63 -0.56 -26.06
C TYR A 412 -18.95 -1.37 -27.30
N TYR A 413 -20.16 -1.94 -27.33
CA TYR A 413 -20.64 -2.78 -28.42
C TYR A 413 -21.81 -2.16 -29.16
N GLY A 414 -22.04 -2.61 -30.39
CA GLY A 414 -23.18 -2.22 -31.21
C GLY A 414 -22.79 -1.42 -32.44
N GLN A 415 -23.80 -0.87 -33.10
CA GLN A 415 -23.62 -0.16 -34.37
C GLN A 415 -22.71 1.05 -34.23
N THR A 416 -22.79 1.80 -33.12
CA THR A 416 -21.96 2.98 -32.90
C THR A 416 -20.46 2.67 -32.96
N ALA A 417 -20.01 1.59 -32.30
CA ALA A 417 -18.61 1.17 -32.34
C ALA A 417 -18.20 0.71 -33.75
N ASN A 418 -19.07 -0.04 -34.43
CA ASN A 418 -18.81 -0.48 -35.80
C ASN A 418 -18.70 0.72 -36.76
N THR A 419 -19.65 1.66 -36.73
CA THR A 419 -19.66 2.85 -37.57
C THR A 419 -18.43 3.72 -37.32
N ALA A 420 -18.01 3.91 -36.07
CA ALA A 420 -16.78 4.64 -35.73
C ALA A 420 -15.54 3.98 -36.37
N ALA A 421 -15.38 2.66 -36.20
CA ALA A 421 -14.28 1.90 -36.79
C ALA A 421 -14.32 1.92 -38.33
N ARG A 422 -15.51 1.89 -38.94
CA ARG A 422 -15.63 1.99 -40.40
C ARG A 422 -15.30 3.38 -40.92
N THR A 423 -15.69 4.42 -40.19
CA THR A 423 -15.38 5.82 -40.51
C THR A 423 -13.87 6.05 -40.48
N GLU A 424 -13.16 5.43 -39.53
CA GLU A 424 -11.69 5.43 -39.47
C GLU A 424 -11.09 4.70 -40.68
N SER A 425 -11.60 3.51 -41.00
CA SER A 425 -11.00 2.63 -42.01
C SER A 425 -11.00 3.19 -43.43
N VAL A 426 -11.97 4.05 -43.77
CA VAL A 426 -12.05 4.73 -45.08
C VAL A 426 -11.14 5.96 -45.17
N GLY A 427 -10.60 6.42 -44.04
CA GLY A 427 -9.69 7.56 -43.99
C GLY A 427 -8.25 7.21 -44.38
N ASN A 428 -7.54 8.21 -44.91
CA ASN A 428 -6.11 8.17 -45.18
C ASN A 428 -5.30 8.59 -43.94
N GLY A 429 -4.01 8.27 -43.91
CA GLY A 429 -3.13 8.69 -42.81
C GLY A 429 -3.12 10.21 -42.64
N GLY A 430 -3.26 10.67 -41.39
CA GLY A 430 -3.34 12.08 -41.03
C GLY A 430 -4.72 12.71 -41.20
N GLN A 431 -5.70 11.95 -41.70
CA GLN A 431 -7.07 12.39 -41.93
C GLN A 431 -7.93 12.13 -40.69
N VAL A 432 -8.82 13.08 -40.38
CA VAL A 432 -9.80 12.95 -39.30
C VAL A 432 -11.19 13.04 -39.90
N LEU A 433 -11.94 11.95 -39.80
CA LEU A 433 -13.29 11.84 -40.31
C LEU A 433 -14.28 11.71 -39.15
N MET A 434 -15.40 12.41 -39.24
CA MET A 434 -16.50 12.29 -38.30
C MET A 434 -17.81 12.12 -39.05
N THR A 435 -18.75 11.34 -38.50
CA THR A 435 -20.07 11.21 -39.12
C THR A 435 -20.93 12.45 -38.85
N CYS A 436 -22.04 12.58 -39.60
CA CYS A 436 -23.00 13.64 -39.40
C CYS A 436 -23.60 13.63 -37.99
N GLU A 437 -23.76 12.46 -37.35
CA GLU A 437 -24.23 12.37 -35.97
C GLU A 437 -23.24 13.05 -35.01
N THR A 438 -21.94 12.82 -35.15
CA THR A 438 -20.92 13.52 -34.34
C THR A 438 -20.94 15.01 -34.63
N TYR A 439 -20.89 15.41 -35.90
CA TYR A 439 -20.91 16.82 -36.29
C TYR A 439 -22.15 17.54 -35.73
N HIS A 440 -23.32 16.90 -35.81
CA HIS A 440 -24.57 17.48 -35.33
C HIS A 440 -24.75 17.39 -33.81
N SER A 441 -24.00 16.52 -33.13
CA SER A 441 -23.96 16.48 -31.66
C SER A 441 -23.16 17.65 -31.05
N LEU A 442 -22.30 18.31 -31.84
CA LEU A 442 -21.67 19.57 -31.45
C LEU A 442 -22.69 20.71 -31.48
N SER A 443 -22.64 21.60 -30.49
CA SER A 443 -23.38 22.86 -30.51
C SER A 443 -22.84 23.80 -31.60
N THR A 444 -23.63 24.80 -32.00
CA THR A 444 -23.23 25.78 -33.02
C THR A 444 -21.93 26.51 -32.65
N ALA A 445 -21.73 26.83 -31.37
CA ALA A 445 -20.53 27.51 -30.87
C ALA A 445 -19.29 26.59 -30.83
N GLU A 446 -19.49 25.29 -30.68
CA GLU A 446 -18.41 24.30 -30.77
C GLU A 446 -18.03 24.05 -32.22
N ARG A 447 -19.00 23.92 -33.13
CA ARG A 447 -18.74 23.76 -34.58
C ARG A 447 -17.95 24.92 -35.15
N SER A 448 -18.20 26.16 -34.70
CA SER A 448 -17.47 27.33 -35.20
C SER A 448 -15.98 27.37 -34.81
N GLN A 449 -15.53 26.47 -33.95
CA GLN A 449 -14.12 26.36 -33.56
C GLN A 449 -13.31 25.44 -34.49
N PHE A 450 -13.98 24.68 -35.35
CA PHE A 450 -13.34 23.70 -36.22
C PHE A 450 -13.54 24.04 -37.69
N ASP A 451 -12.48 23.92 -38.47
CA ASP A 451 -12.57 23.92 -39.93
C ASP A 451 -12.96 22.52 -40.40
N VAL A 452 -14.13 22.40 -41.04
CA VAL A 452 -14.74 21.13 -41.40
C VAL A 452 -15.24 21.17 -42.84
N THR A 453 -14.92 20.15 -43.62
CA THR A 453 -15.37 19.99 -45.01
C THR A 453 -16.35 18.83 -45.13
N PRO A 454 -17.60 19.04 -45.61
CA PRO A 454 -18.54 17.94 -45.85
C PRO A 454 -18.08 17.11 -47.05
N LEU A 455 -18.04 15.78 -46.88
CA LEU A 455 -17.68 14.83 -47.94
C LEU A 455 -18.92 14.16 -48.58
N GLY A 456 -20.10 14.36 -47.99
CA GLY A 456 -21.36 13.75 -48.46
C GLY A 456 -21.52 12.30 -47.98
N GLY A 457 -22.45 11.57 -48.62
CA GLY A 457 -22.77 10.19 -48.26
C GLY A 457 -21.67 9.22 -48.69
N VAL A 458 -21.05 8.57 -47.71
CA VAL A 458 -19.97 7.59 -47.90
C VAL A 458 -20.50 6.19 -47.59
N PRO A 459 -20.40 5.23 -48.53
CA PRO A 459 -20.81 3.85 -48.27
C PRO A 459 -19.83 3.18 -47.33
N LEU A 460 -20.23 2.97 -46.07
CA LEU A 460 -19.43 2.25 -45.08
C LEU A 460 -19.76 0.76 -45.09
N ARG A 461 -18.73 -0.09 -45.04
CA ARG A 461 -18.92 -1.54 -45.05
C ARG A 461 -19.78 -2.03 -43.88
N GLY A 462 -20.89 -2.70 -44.20
CA GLY A 462 -21.81 -3.26 -43.22
C GLY A 462 -22.86 -2.29 -42.70
N VAL A 463 -22.86 -1.05 -43.20
CA VAL A 463 -23.94 -0.07 -42.97
C VAL A 463 -24.79 -0.05 -44.24
N SER A 464 -26.12 -0.17 -44.09
CA SER A 464 -27.03 -0.31 -45.23
C SER A 464 -27.19 0.97 -46.05
N GLU A 465 -27.21 2.12 -45.38
CA GLU A 465 -27.34 3.44 -45.99
C GLU A 465 -25.98 4.15 -45.98
N PRO A 466 -25.62 4.93 -47.03
CA PRO A 466 -24.44 5.78 -47.00
C PRO A 466 -24.48 6.72 -45.81
N VAL A 467 -23.38 6.77 -45.04
CA VAL A 467 -23.26 7.64 -43.88
C VAL A 467 -22.69 8.97 -44.34
N GLU A 468 -23.34 10.07 -43.99
CA GLU A 468 -22.81 11.38 -44.31
C GLU A 468 -21.57 11.67 -43.45
N VAL A 469 -20.43 11.95 -44.09
CA VAL A 469 -19.14 12.13 -43.43
C VAL A 469 -18.63 13.55 -43.61
N TYR A 470 -17.99 14.05 -42.57
CA TYR A 470 -17.35 15.34 -42.49
C TYR A 470 -15.86 15.14 -42.18
N GLN A 471 -14.99 15.85 -42.90
CA GLN A 471 -13.56 15.88 -42.63
C GLN A 471 -13.22 17.06 -41.72
N LEU A 472 -12.56 16.80 -40.60
CA LEU A 472 -11.93 17.85 -39.80
C LEU A 472 -10.58 18.21 -40.41
N ASN A 473 -10.41 19.46 -40.81
CA ASN A 473 -9.17 20.00 -41.34
C ASN A 473 -8.23 20.37 -40.18
N ALA A 474 -7.76 19.34 -39.46
CA ALA A 474 -6.99 19.51 -38.23
C ALA A 474 -5.69 20.30 -38.43
N VAL A 475 -5.02 20.08 -39.56
CA VAL A 475 -3.85 20.85 -40.02
C VAL A 475 -4.25 21.58 -41.30
N PRO A 476 -4.36 22.93 -41.27
CA PRO A 476 -4.71 23.71 -42.45
C PRO A 476 -3.74 23.48 -43.61
N GLY A 477 -4.28 23.28 -44.82
CA GLY A 477 -3.49 23.08 -46.03
C GLY A 477 -3.17 21.62 -46.38
N ARG A 478 -3.48 20.66 -45.50
CA ARG A 478 -3.39 19.24 -45.87
C ARG A 478 -4.44 18.89 -46.94
N SER A 479 -4.01 18.15 -47.95
CA SER A 479 -4.88 17.46 -48.91
C SER A 479 -4.69 15.95 -48.77
N PHE A 480 -5.75 15.19 -49.01
CA PHE A 480 -5.73 13.73 -48.94
C PHE A 480 -6.09 13.13 -50.30
N ALA A 481 -5.72 11.87 -50.50
CA ALA A 481 -6.23 11.07 -51.60
C ALA A 481 -7.74 10.82 -51.42
N GLU A 482 -8.37 10.21 -52.43
CA GLU A 482 -9.74 9.74 -52.31
C GLU A 482 -9.91 8.81 -51.10
N LEU A 483 -11.12 8.74 -50.56
CA LEU A 483 -11.41 7.85 -49.45
C LEU A 483 -11.11 6.40 -49.85
N ARG A 484 -10.59 5.64 -48.89
CA ARG A 484 -10.25 4.23 -49.01
C ARG A 484 -11.51 3.37 -48.93
N LEU A 485 -12.43 3.63 -49.84
CA LEU A 485 -13.55 2.74 -50.06
C LEU A 485 -12.93 1.45 -50.58
N ASP A 486 -13.13 0.33 -49.87
CA ASP A 486 -12.95 -0.99 -50.46
C ASP A 486 -13.64 -0.88 -51.80
N ARG A 487 -12.85 -0.87 -52.87
CA ARG A 487 -13.35 -0.67 -54.22
C ARG A 487 -14.35 -1.79 -54.39
N VAL A 488 -15.62 -1.48 -54.20
CA VAL A 488 -16.72 -2.22 -54.81
C VAL A 488 -16.29 -2.12 -56.24
N LEU A 489 -15.66 -3.19 -56.70
CA LEU A 489 -15.09 -3.37 -58.01
C LEU A 489 -15.97 -2.55 -58.96
N ASP A 490 -15.42 -1.51 -59.58
CA ASP A 490 -16.12 -0.63 -60.54
C ASP A 490 -16.52 -1.46 -61.77
N VAL A 491 -17.43 -2.41 -61.59
CA VAL A 491 -18.05 -3.18 -62.66
C VAL A 491 -19.00 -2.27 -63.44
N LEU A 492 -19.28 -1.05 -62.97
CA LEU A 492 -20.18 -0.14 -63.67
C LEU A 492 -19.47 0.75 -64.71
N ASP A 493 -18.18 1.06 -64.56
CA ASP A 493 -17.54 2.04 -65.46
C ASP A 493 -16.54 1.44 -66.48
N ILE A 494 -16.35 0.11 -66.52
CA ILE A 494 -15.70 -0.54 -67.68
C ILE A 494 -16.72 -0.77 -68.83
N PHE A 495 -18.02 -0.57 -68.59
CA PHE A 495 -18.99 -0.48 -69.68
C PHE A 495 -19.07 0.96 -70.18
N GLY A 496 -17.99 1.37 -70.85
CA GLY A 496 -18.00 2.54 -71.70
C GLY A 496 -19.23 2.53 -72.60
N GLU A 497 -19.77 3.72 -72.81
CA GLU A 497 -20.78 4.06 -73.81
C GLU A 497 -20.52 3.30 -75.12
N GLY A 498 -21.24 2.20 -75.28
CA GLY A 498 -20.90 1.22 -76.27
C GLY A 498 -22.05 0.25 -76.47
N THR A 499 -23.09 0.74 -77.13
CA THR A 499 -24.15 -0.06 -77.78
C THR A 499 -25.02 -0.93 -76.88
N ALA A 500 -26.25 -0.43 -76.68
CA ALA A 500 -27.49 -1.17 -76.47
C ALA A 500 -27.41 -2.70 -76.72
N ALA A 501 -27.11 -3.46 -75.66
CA ALA A 501 -27.41 -4.87 -75.59
C ALA A 501 -27.73 -5.21 -74.12
N SER A 502 -28.98 -5.60 -73.88
CA SER A 502 -29.53 -6.08 -72.62
C SER A 502 -28.61 -7.11 -71.93
N THR A 503 -27.88 -6.72 -70.88
CA THR A 503 -27.06 -7.63 -70.05
C THR A 503 -27.60 -7.70 -68.61
N SER A 504 -28.70 -8.42 -68.41
CA SER A 504 -29.24 -8.73 -67.07
C SER A 504 -28.56 -9.92 -66.38
N ASP A 505 -27.68 -10.66 -67.06
CA ASP A 505 -27.38 -12.04 -66.61
C ASP A 505 -25.97 -12.24 -66.00
N TYR A 506 -25.09 -11.23 -65.96
CA TYR A 506 -23.78 -11.36 -65.29
C TYR A 506 -23.76 -10.79 -63.87
N SER A 507 -24.60 -9.79 -63.59
CA SER A 507 -24.73 -9.17 -62.26
C SER A 507 -25.34 -10.12 -61.22
N SER A 508 -25.98 -11.22 -61.63
CA SER A 508 -26.62 -12.15 -60.69
C SER A 508 -25.64 -13.10 -60.02
N THR A 509 -24.49 -13.45 -60.63
CA THR A 509 -23.69 -14.56 -60.12
C THR A 509 -22.98 -14.31 -58.78
N LEU A 510 -22.59 -13.08 -58.45
CA LEU A 510 -22.04 -12.73 -57.13
C LEU A 510 -23.13 -12.48 -56.08
N ALA A 511 -24.30 -12.00 -56.52
CA ALA A 511 -25.49 -11.86 -55.68
C ALA A 511 -26.13 -13.22 -55.36
N GLU A 512 -25.91 -14.25 -56.19
CA GLU A 512 -26.38 -15.62 -56.00
C GLU A 512 -25.49 -16.45 -55.05
N LEU A 513 -24.31 -15.94 -54.67
CA LEU A 513 -23.47 -16.61 -53.68
C LEU A 513 -24.06 -16.42 -52.28
N SER A 514 -24.15 -17.50 -51.50
CA SER A 514 -24.43 -17.40 -50.07
C SER A 514 -23.39 -16.51 -49.38
N GLU A 515 -23.75 -15.89 -48.25
CA GLU A 515 -22.81 -15.09 -47.44
C GLU A 515 -21.50 -15.85 -47.15
N THR A 516 -21.60 -17.16 -46.88
CA THR A 516 -20.43 -18.03 -46.68
C THR A 516 -19.57 -18.15 -47.94
N ALA A 517 -20.17 -18.27 -49.12
CA ALA A 517 -19.44 -18.34 -50.37
C ALA A 517 -18.81 -16.98 -50.74
N GLN A 518 -19.48 -15.87 -50.44
CA GLN A 518 -18.91 -14.53 -50.55
C GLN A 518 -17.70 -14.36 -49.61
N ALA A 519 -17.82 -14.79 -48.35
CA ALA A 519 -16.72 -14.73 -47.38
C ALA A 519 -15.52 -15.59 -47.82
N ILE A 520 -15.76 -16.78 -48.39
CA ILE A 520 -14.71 -17.63 -48.97
C ILE A 520 -14.07 -16.94 -50.18
N ALA A 521 -14.85 -16.36 -51.08
CA ALA A 521 -14.33 -15.65 -52.26
C ALA A 521 -13.44 -14.47 -51.84
N VAL A 522 -13.87 -13.68 -50.85
CA VAL A 522 -13.09 -12.58 -50.26
C VAL A 522 -11.80 -13.10 -49.62
N SER A 523 -11.88 -14.19 -48.87
CA SER A 523 -10.71 -14.79 -48.22
C SER A 523 -9.69 -15.32 -49.23
N LEU A 524 -10.16 -16.00 -50.28
CA LEU A 524 -9.30 -16.48 -51.37
C LEU A 524 -8.69 -15.31 -52.13
N GLN A 525 -9.44 -14.24 -52.39
CA GLN A 525 -8.93 -13.07 -53.09
C GLN A 525 -7.92 -12.27 -52.26
N SER A 526 -8.12 -12.17 -50.95
CA SER A 526 -7.15 -11.57 -50.02
C SER A 526 -5.85 -12.37 -49.95
N LEU A 527 -5.95 -13.70 -49.77
CA LEU A 527 -4.79 -14.59 -49.69
C LEU A 527 -4.03 -14.70 -51.00
N MET A 528 -4.72 -14.58 -52.13
CA MET A 528 -4.15 -14.85 -53.45
C MET A 528 -3.97 -13.62 -54.33
N GLY A 529 -4.34 -12.42 -53.85
CA GLY A 529 -4.29 -11.18 -54.62
C GLY A 529 -2.89 -10.84 -55.11
N VAL A 530 -1.87 -11.25 -54.35
CA VAL A 530 -0.43 -11.09 -54.68
C VAL A 530 0.05 -12.04 -55.78
N PHE A 531 -0.70 -13.09 -56.12
CA PHE A 531 -0.30 -14.05 -57.15
C PHE A 531 -0.81 -13.67 -58.54
N THR A 532 0.02 -13.90 -59.56
CA THR A 532 -0.39 -13.81 -60.97
C THR A 532 -1.55 -14.77 -61.27
N GLN A 533 -2.34 -14.51 -62.32
CA GLN A 533 -3.47 -15.39 -62.69
C GLN A 533 -3.03 -16.85 -62.92
N ALA A 534 -1.86 -17.07 -63.53
CA ALA A 534 -1.31 -18.40 -63.75
C ALA A 534 -0.97 -19.11 -62.44
N GLN A 535 -0.38 -18.40 -61.48
CA GLN A 535 -0.12 -18.90 -60.12
C GLN A 535 -1.44 -19.19 -59.40
N ARG A 536 -2.42 -18.27 -59.44
CA ARG A 536 -3.74 -18.48 -58.81
C ARG A 536 -4.42 -19.73 -59.30
N GLN A 537 -4.44 -19.91 -60.62
CA GLN A 537 -5.02 -21.11 -61.23
C GLN A 537 -4.24 -22.37 -60.83
N GLY A 538 -2.91 -22.32 -60.86
CA GLY A 538 -2.06 -23.44 -60.44
C GLY A 538 -2.27 -23.84 -58.98
N THR A 539 -2.43 -22.88 -58.08
CA THR A 539 -2.67 -23.12 -56.65
C THR A 539 -4.07 -23.66 -56.38
N LEU A 540 -5.10 -23.19 -57.10
CA LEU A 540 -6.49 -23.61 -56.89
C LEU A 540 -6.82 -24.96 -57.55
N MET A 541 -6.14 -25.33 -58.64
CA MET A 541 -6.47 -26.53 -59.43
C MET A 541 -6.44 -27.84 -58.61
N PRO A 542 -5.46 -28.12 -57.73
CA PRO A 542 -5.46 -29.31 -56.89
C PRO A 542 -6.65 -29.35 -55.92
N PHE A 543 -7.09 -28.19 -55.41
CA PHE A 543 -8.27 -28.10 -54.58
C PHE A 543 -9.53 -28.33 -55.39
N CYS A 544 -9.66 -27.72 -56.57
CA CYS A 544 -10.80 -27.97 -57.46
C CYS A 544 -10.91 -29.45 -57.83
N GLU A 545 -9.80 -30.13 -58.14
CA GLU A 545 -9.77 -31.58 -58.43
C GLU A 545 -10.17 -32.42 -57.22
N ARG A 546 -9.59 -32.13 -56.05
CA ARG A 546 -9.89 -32.83 -54.79
C ARG A 546 -11.36 -32.67 -54.38
N TRP A 547 -11.94 -31.50 -54.61
CA TRP A 547 -13.31 -31.14 -54.22
C TRP A 547 -14.31 -31.36 -55.36
N ARG A 548 -13.87 -31.89 -56.51
CA ARG A 548 -14.68 -32.10 -57.74
C ARG A 548 -15.41 -30.84 -58.21
N VAL A 549 -14.82 -29.67 -57.99
CA VAL A 549 -15.31 -28.39 -58.50
C VAL A 549 -14.95 -28.31 -59.98
N ARG A 550 -15.96 -28.19 -60.85
CA ARG A 550 -15.77 -28.11 -62.30
C ARG A 550 -15.08 -26.79 -62.65
N CYS A 551 -13.87 -26.84 -63.20
CA CYS A 551 -13.23 -25.63 -63.73
C CYS A 551 -14.03 -25.08 -64.93
N PRO A 552 -14.16 -23.75 -65.06
CA PRO A 552 -14.76 -23.14 -66.24
C PRO A 552 -14.02 -23.61 -67.50
N ARG A 553 -14.75 -24.11 -68.51
CA ARG A 553 -14.16 -24.43 -69.81
C ARG A 553 -13.53 -23.16 -70.38
N LYS A 554 -12.26 -23.23 -70.81
CA LYS A 554 -11.67 -22.20 -71.66
C LYS A 554 -12.56 -22.03 -72.89
N VAL A 555 -13.27 -20.91 -72.97
CA VAL A 555 -14.01 -20.54 -74.17
C VAL A 555 -12.97 -20.26 -75.24
N HIS A 556 -12.76 -21.23 -76.15
CA HIS A 556 -12.01 -20.93 -77.36
C HIS A 556 -12.83 -19.96 -78.20
N PRO A 557 -12.23 -18.87 -78.71
CA PRO A 557 -12.91 -17.94 -79.59
C PRO A 557 -13.15 -18.65 -80.92
N ARG A 558 -14.33 -19.24 -81.10
CA ARG A 558 -14.82 -19.61 -82.43
C ARG A 558 -16.05 -18.79 -82.73
N GLY A 559 -15.98 -18.18 -83.91
CA GLY A 559 -16.94 -17.24 -84.44
C GLY A 559 -18.39 -17.70 -84.34
N THR A 560 -19.22 -16.68 -84.12
CA THR A 560 -20.49 -16.46 -84.82
C THR A 560 -21.59 -17.52 -84.72
N THR A 561 -22.76 -16.99 -84.39
CA THR A 561 -24.12 -17.47 -84.66
C THR A 561 -24.75 -18.48 -83.70
N ALA A 562 -25.82 -17.97 -83.06
CA ALA A 562 -27.04 -18.65 -82.67
C ALA A 562 -26.98 -19.72 -81.56
N THR A 563 -27.51 -19.36 -80.39
CA THR A 563 -28.64 -20.04 -79.70
C THR A 563 -28.47 -19.88 -78.18
N VAL A 564 -28.91 -18.73 -77.66
CA VAL A 564 -29.12 -18.49 -76.23
C VAL A 564 -30.43 -19.16 -75.84
N ARG A 565 -30.38 -20.43 -75.42
CA ARG A 565 -31.47 -21.12 -74.72
C ARG A 565 -30.92 -22.39 -74.08
N ARG A 566 -31.03 -22.49 -72.75
CA ARG A 566 -30.73 -23.60 -71.82
C ARG A 566 -29.41 -23.46 -71.06
N LEU A 567 -29.50 -22.97 -69.83
CA LEU A 567 -28.68 -23.41 -68.68
C LEU A 567 -29.25 -22.74 -67.40
N SER A 568 -30.42 -23.20 -66.94
CA SER A 568 -31.07 -22.72 -65.70
C SER A 568 -31.36 -23.85 -64.70
N VAL A 569 -30.59 -24.95 -64.72
CA VAL A 569 -30.92 -26.15 -63.89
C VAL A 569 -29.67 -26.83 -63.31
N ALA A 570 -28.72 -26.11 -62.72
CA ALA A 570 -27.59 -26.79 -62.05
C ALA A 570 -26.99 -26.09 -60.83
N LEU A 571 -27.65 -25.06 -60.27
CA LEU A 571 -27.16 -24.34 -59.08
C LEU A 571 -28.24 -24.11 -58.01
N GLN A 572 -29.16 -25.07 -57.86
CA GLN A 572 -29.63 -25.45 -56.52
C GLN A 572 -28.59 -26.39 -55.93
#